data_AF-A0A2V7CNS9-F1
#
_entry.id   AF-A0A2V7CNS9-F1
#
_cell.length_a   1.000
_cell.length_b   1.000
_cell.length_c   1.000
_cell.angle_alpha   90.00
_cell.angle_beta   90.00
_cell.angle_gamma   90.00
#
_symmetry.space_group_name_H-M   'P 1'
#
loop_
_entity.id
_entity.type
_entity.pdbx_description
1 polymer ?
#
loop_
_entity_poly.entity_id
_entity_poly.type
_entity_poly.pdbx_seq_one_letter_code
_entity_poly.pdbx_strand_id
1 'polypeptide(L)'
;MINIGGSEPRNPGRDGSPAAHVASMPWFRARDIAMLGSDTHNDVSPPSHPGLGNVVHIVGLVGMGLWLIDNGNLEELAQACAARRRWEFWLTVAPLRLQHTTGSPVNPIALF
;
A
#
# COMPACT_ATOMS: atom_id res chain seq x y z
N MET A 1 -3.90 4.13 -4.17
CA MET A 1 -3.84 4.27 -2.70
C MET A 1 -5.14 3.74 -2.11
N ILE A 2 -5.07 2.91 -1.07
CA ILE A 2 -6.22 2.32 -0.38
C ILE A 2 -6.22 2.85 1.06
N ASN A 3 -7.24 3.61 1.44
CA ASN A 3 -7.46 4.01 2.82
C ASN A 3 -8.40 3.01 3.48
N ILE A 4 -7.89 2.21 4.42
CA ILE A 4 -8.68 1.28 5.21
C ILE A 4 -9.32 1.99 6.42
N GLY A 5 -8.68 3.05 6.91
CA GLY A 5 -9.11 3.84 8.04
C GLY A 5 -8.64 3.24 9.38
N GLY A 6 -8.35 4.14 10.31
CA GLY A 6 -7.87 3.80 11.65
C GLY A 6 -6.76 4.76 12.05
N SER A 7 -7.14 5.86 12.70
CA SER A 7 -6.26 6.99 13.02
C SER A 7 -5.17 6.70 14.06
N GLU A 8 -5.09 5.48 14.57
CA GLU A 8 -4.25 5.10 15.71
C GLU A 8 -3.28 3.99 15.32
N PRO A 9 -2.01 4.05 15.75
CA PRO A 9 -1.06 2.97 15.55
C PRO A 9 -1.60 1.65 16.12
N ARG A 10 -1.57 0.59 15.30
CA ARG A 10 -1.96 -0.77 15.71
C ARG A 10 -0.79 -1.73 15.59
N ASN A 11 -0.83 -2.81 16.36
CA ASN A 11 0.15 -3.88 16.24
C ASN A 11 -0.45 -5.02 15.39
N PRO A 12 -0.01 -5.23 14.13
CA PRO A 12 -0.59 -6.25 13.25
C PRO A 12 -0.50 -7.68 13.79
N GLY A 13 0.50 -7.98 14.62
CA GLY A 13 0.69 -9.30 15.21
C GLY A 13 -0.28 -9.60 16.35
N ARG A 14 -0.80 -8.56 17.02
CA ARG A 14 -1.78 -8.68 18.11
C ARG A 14 -3.21 -8.41 17.63
N ASP A 15 -3.40 -7.34 16.87
CA ASP A 15 -4.71 -6.78 16.54
C ASP A 15 -5.19 -7.23 15.15
N GLY A 16 -4.33 -7.89 14.37
CA GLY A 16 -4.54 -8.14 12.95
C GLY A 16 -4.33 -6.88 12.09
N SER A 17 -4.33 -7.06 10.78
CA SER A 17 -4.23 -5.95 9.83
C SER A 17 -4.96 -6.28 8.54
N PRO A 18 -5.89 -5.44 8.10
CA PRO A 18 -6.53 -5.57 6.79
C PRO A 18 -5.59 -5.10 5.66
N ALA A 19 -5.65 -5.80 4.54
CA ALA A 19 -4.97 -5.42 3.31
C ALA A 19 -5.67 -6.04 2.08
N ALA A 20 -5.19 -5.71 0.88
CA ALA A 20 -5.65 -6.37 -0.33
C ALA A 20 -5.28 -7.88 -0.29
N HIS A 21 -6.23 -8.75 -0.63
CA HIS A 21 -5.93 -10.18 -0.72
C HIS A 21 -5.08 -10.48 -1.97
N VAL A 22 -4.18 -11.46 -1.90
CA VAL A 22 -3.33 -11.86 -3.06
C VAL A 22 -4.14 -12.26 -4.30
N ALA A 23 -5.38 -12.73 -4.10
CA ALA A 23 -6.29 -13.03 -5.20
C ALA A 23 -6.63 -11.81 -6.09
N SER A 24 -6.35 -10.59 -5.61
CA SER A 24 -6.50 -9.34 -6.39
C SER A 24 -5.35 -9.08 -7.37
N MET A 25 -4.23 -9.80 -7.26
CA MET A 25 -3.03 -9.59 -8.10
C MET A 25 -3.32 -9.71 -9.61
N PRO A 26 -4.09 -10.70 -10.11
CA PRO A 26 -4.47 -10.75 -11.52
C PRO A 26 -5.23 -9.50 -11.98
N TRP A 27 -6.09 -8.94 -11.13
CA TRP A 27 -6.84 -7.72 -11.44
C TRP A 27 -5.92 -6.48 -11.47
N PHE A 28 -4.95 -6.40 -10.56
CA PHE A 28 -3.92 -5.34 -10.57
C PHE A 28 -3.05 -5.44 -11.83
N ARG A 29 -2.64 -6.66 -12.21
CA ARG A 29 -1.86 -6.90 -13.43
C ARG A 29 -2.62 -6.50 -14.68
N ALA A 30 -3.90 -6.88 -14.79
CA ALA A 30 -4.75 -6.58 -15.94
C ALA A 30 -4.98 -5.08 -16.17
N ARG A 31 -4.71 -4.23 -15.15
CA ARG A 31 -4.82 -2.77 -15.22
C ARG A 31 -3.47 -2.06 -15.33
N ASP A 32 -2.38 -2.82 -15.49
CA ASP A 32 -1.02 -2.29 -15.54
C ASP A 32 -0.71 -1.32 -14.37
N ILE A 33 -1.18 -1.67 -13.17
CA ILE A 33 -0.91 -0.86 -11.98
C ILE A 33 0.59 -0.90 -11.69
N ALA A 34 1.23 0.27 -11.68
CA ALA A 34 2.67 0.41 -11.42
C ALA A 34 3.00 0.44 -9.91
N MET A 35 2.05 0.85 -9.08
CA MET A 35 2.25 1.00 -7.63
C MET A 35 0.95 0.74 -6.85
N LEU A 36 1.06 0.00 -5.76
CA LEU A 36 0.02 -0.17 -4.76
C LEU A 36 0.48 0.50 -3.46
N GLY A 37 -0.44 1.19 -2.79
CA GLY A 37 -0.17 1.74 -1.48
C GLY A 37 -1.39 1.73 -0.60
N SER A 38 -1.18 1.51 0.70
CA SER A 38 -2.22 1.54 1.73
C SER A 38 -1.76 2.29 2.97
N ASP A 39 -2.71 2.59 3.84
CA ASP A 39 -2.50 3.10 5.20
C ASP A 39 -2.16 2.01 6.22
N THR A 40 -2.04 0.76 5.76
CA THR A 40 -1.62 -0.40 6.54
C THR A 40 -0.39 -1.05 5.92
N HIS A 41 0.05 -2.18 6.48
CA HIS A 41 0.94 -3.11 5.78
C HIS A 41 0.17 -3.76 4.61
N ASN A 42 0.75 -3.84 3.41
CA ASN A 42 0.05 -4.37 2.23
C ASN A 42 -0.22 -5.90 2.26
N ASP A 43 0.08 -6.58 3.37
CA ASP A 43 -0.38 -7.95 3.61
C ASP A 43 -1.40 -8.07 4.74
N VAL A 44 -2.33 -8.99 4.53
CA VAL A 44 -3.33 -9.35 5.52
C VAL A 44 -2.65 -10.05 6.71
N SER A 45 -3.00 -9.61 7.92
CA SER A 45 -2.69 -10.30 9.17
C SER A 45 -4.00 -10.70 9.88
N PRO A 46 -4.19 -11.97 10.26
CA PRO A 46 -3.24 -13.09 10.13
C PRO A 46 -3.01 -13.52 8.65
N PRO A 47 -1.87 -14.16 8.33
CA PRO A 47 -1.51 -14.53 6.96
C PRO A 47 -2.56 -15.44 6.32
N SER A 48 -2.91 -15.16 5.06
CA SER A 48 -3.85 -15.98 4.29
C SER A 48 -3.27 -17.31 3.82
N HIS A 49 -1.95 -17.44 3.72
CA HIS A 49 -1.25 -18.65 3.28
C HIS A 49 -0.23 -19.08 4.35
N PRO A 50 -0.62 -19.97 5.27
CA PRO A 50 0.26 -20.46 6.32
C PRO A 50 1.55 -21.06 5.72
N GLY A 51 2.71 -20.56 6.14
CA GLY A 51 4.03 -20.95 5.61
C GLY A 51 4.64 -19.99 4.61
N LEU A 52 3.87 -19.02 4.09
CA LEU A 52 4.36 -17.94 3.24
C LEU A 52 4.05 -16.60 3.91
N GLY A 53 5.09 -15.95 4.44
CA GLY A 53 4.99 -14.58 4.92
C GLY A 53 4.90 -13.60 3.76
N ASN A 54 4.15 -12.51 3.95
CA ASN A 54 4.05 -11.38 3.03
C ASN A 54 3.75 -11.75 1.56
N VAL A 55 2.67 -12.49 1.33
CA VAL A 55 2.31 -13.04 0.02
C VAL A 55 2.08 -11.95 -1.04
N VAL A 56 1.52 -10.79 -0.66
CA VAL A 56 1.36 -9.63 -1.54
C VAL A 56 2.71 -9.05 -1.93
N HIS A 57 3.68 -8.95 -1.01
CA HIS A 57 5.04 -8.54 -1.38
C HIS A 57 5.68 -9.55 -2.32
N ILE A 58 5.53 -10.86 -2.07
CA ILE A 58 6.10 -11.88 -2.95
C ILE A 58 5.51 -11.78 -4.36
N VAL A 59 4.18 -11.81 -4.50
CA VAL A 59 3.55 -11.85 -5.83
C VAL A 59 3.59 -10.48 -6.50
N GLY A 60 3.28 -9.42 -5.76
CA GLY A 60 3.25 -8.05 -6.28
C GLY A 60 4.63 -7.50 -6.57
N LEU A 61 5.51 -7.41 -5.57
CA LEU A 61 6.83 -6.80 -5.73
C LEU A 61 7.74 -7.66 -6.61
N VAL A 62 7.89 -8.95 -6.27
CA VAL A 62 8.84 -9.84 -6.98
C VAL A 62 8.23 -10.41 -8.26
N GLY A 63 6.99 -10.92 -8.19
CA GLY A 63 6.35 -11.58 -9.32
C GLY A 63 5.85 -10.64 -10.41
N MET A 64 5.43 -9.42 -10.05
CA MET A 64 4.81 -8.47 -10.99
C MET A 64 5.61 -7.18 -11.20
N GLY A 65 6.60 -6.88 -10.36
CA GLY A 65 7.33 -5.61 -10.42
C GLY A 65 6.53 -4.41 -9.89
N LEU A 66 5.53 -4.66 -9.03
CA LEU A 66 4.68 -3.64 -8.42
C LEU A 66 5.44 -2.92 -7.29
N TRP A 67 5.51 -1.60 -7.33
CA TRP A 67 6.03 -0.84 -6.19
C TRP A 67 5.01 -0.79 -5.05
N LEU A 68 5.47 -0.89 -3.81
CA LEU A 68 4.62 -0.88 -2.62
C LEU A 68 4.89 0.35 -1.75
N ILE A 69 3.83 1.00 -1.28
CA ILE A 69 3.86 1.99 -0.19
C ILE A 69 3.07 1.41 0.99
N ASP A 70 3.79 1.04 2.04
CA ASP A 70 3.21 0.59 3.30
C ASP A 70 3.02 1.77 4.26
N ASN A 71 1.98 1.73 5.09
CA ASN A 71 1.74 2.65 6.20
C ASN A 71 1.67 4.15 5.81
N GLY A 72 1.04 4.48 4.68
CA GLY A 72 0.81 5.87 4.30
C GLY A 72 -0.26 6.53 5.17
N ASN A 73 -0.05 7.77 5.63
CA ASN A 73 -1.15 8.54 6.22
C ASN A 73 -2.07 9.03 5.08
N LEU A 74 -3.31 8.53 5.06
CA LEU A 74 -4.29 8.83 4.02
C LEU A 74 -5.52 9.57 4.54
N GLU A 75 -5.58 9.97 5.82
CA GLU A 75 -6.76 10.61 6.40
C GLU A 75 -7.12 11.92 5.69
N GLU A 76 -6.17 12.85 5.59
CA GLU A 76 -6.40 14.16 4.96
C GLU A 76 -6.68 14.01 3.46
N LEU A 77 -5.99 13.09 2.79
CA LEU A 77 -6.21 12.78 1.39
C LEU A 77 -7.63 12.25 1.15
N ALA A 78 -8.10 11.34 1.99
CA ALA A 78 -9.44 10.78 1.88
C ALA A 78 -10.54 11.85 2.10
N GLN A 79 -10.35 12.74 3.08
CA GLN A 79 -11.24 13.89 3.29
C GLN A 79 -11.24 14.82 2.07
N ALA A 80 -10.07 15.14 1.52
CA ALA A 80 -9.92 15.99 0.34
C ALA A 80 -10.58 15.37 -0.91
N CYS A 81 -10.42 14.05 -1.12
CA CYS A 81 -11.08 13.28 -2.16
C CYS A 81 -12.61 13.34 -2.01
N ALA A 82 -13.13 13.08 -0.81
CA ALA A 82 -14.57 13.09 -0.53
C ALA A 82 -15.20 14.47 -0.77
N ALA A 83 -14.57 15.54 -0.29
CA ALA A 83 -15.04 16.92 -0.48
C ALA A 83 -15.10 17.32 -1.96
N ARG A 84 -14.19 16.81 -2.79
CA ARG A 84 -14.12 17.08 -4.24
C ARG A 84 -14.91 16.08 -5.08
N ARG A 85 -15.34 14.96 -4.50
CA ARG A 85 -15.81 13.77 -5.22
C ARG A 85 -14.86 13.34 -6.34
N ARG A 86 -13.55 13.35 -6.07
CA ARG A 86 -12.49 13.00 -7.02
C ARG A 86 -11.44 12.15 -6.32
N TRP A 87 -11.12 10.99 -6.89
CA TRP A 87 -10.15 10.02 -6.36
C TRP A 87 -8.92 9.85 -7.25
N GLU A 88 -8.86 10.62 -8.32
CA GLU A 88 -7.72 10.70 -9.23
C GLU A 88 -6.97 12.01 -8.96
N PHE A 89 -5.67 11.88 -8.75
CA PHE A 89 -4.77 12.98 -8.42
C PHE A 89 -3.36 12.62 -8.90
N TRP A 90 -2.54 13.64 -9.07
CA TRP A 90 -1.12 13.46 -9.36
C TRP A 90 -0.39 13.04 -8.08
N LEU A 91 0.32 11.91 -8.12
CA LEU A 91 1.11 11.41 -6.99
C LEU A 91 2.60 11.59 -7.31
N THR A 92 3.31 12.33 -6.47
CA THR A 92 4.78 12.44 -6.51
C THR A 92 5.39 11.63 -5.37
N VAL A 93 6.30 10.72 -5.72
CA VAL A 93 7.05 9.90 -4.77
C VAL A 93 8.54 10.03 -5.10
N ALA A 94 9.33 10.49 -4.14
CA ALA A 94 10.77 10.67 -4.30
C ALA A 94 11.51 9.90 -3.18
N PRO A 95 11.93 8.64 -3.43
CA PRO A 95 12.71 7.88 -2.46
C PRO A 95 14.10 8.49 -2.28
N LEU A 96 14.63 8.36 -1.07
CA LEU A 96 16.02 8.70 -0.76
C LEU A 96 16.96 7.79 -1.56
N ARG A 97 18.09 8.33 -1.97
CA ARG A 97 19.15 7.59 -2.66
C ARG A 97 19.99 6.83 -1.64
N LEU A 98 19.49 5.70 -1.18
CA LEU A 98 20.16 4.82 -0.22
C LEU A 98 20.84 3.66 -0.95
N GLN A 99 22.04 3.28 -0.51
CA GLN A 99 22.75 2.09 -1.02
C GLN A 99 22.50 0.90 -0.10
N HIS A 100 22.43 -0.30 -0.69
CA HIS A 100 22.23 -1.57 0.03
C HIS A 100 20.92 -1.67 0.82
N THR A 101 19.87 -0.95 0.41
CA THR A 101 18.54 -1.04 1.03
C THR A 101 17.53 -1.71 0.11
N THR A 102 16.48 -2.30 0.68
CA THR A 102 15.35 -2.91 -0.04
C THR A 102 14.16 -1.96 -0.19
N GLY A 103 14.25 -0.77 0.38
CA GLY A 103 13.22 0.27 0.35
C GLY A 103 13.78 1.61 0.82
N SER A 104 12.92 2.61 0.86
CA SER A 104 13.24 3.96 1.33
C SER A 104 12.03 4.56 2.05
N PRO A 105 12.22 5.32 3.14
CA PRO A 105 11.19 6.23 3.59
C PRO A 105 10.90 7.25 2.47
N VAL A 106 9.65 7.66 2.38
CA VAL A 106 9.16 8.62 1.40
C VAL A 106 8.18 9.57 2.07
N ASN A 107 8.02 10.76 1.50
CA ASN A 107 6.92 11.67 1.80
C ASN A 107 6.06 11.82 0.53
N PRO A 108 5.10 10.91 0.26
CA PRO A 108 4.29 10.97 -0.95
C PRO A 108 3.40 12.22 -0.94
N ILE A 109 3.42 12.98 -2.04
CA ILE A 109 2.63 14.20 -2.18
C ILE A 109 1.54 13.97 -3.23
N ALA A 110 0.28 14.10 -2.80
CA ALA A 110 -0.88 14.08 -3.68
C ALA A 110 -1.27 15.52 -4.09
N LEU A 111 -1.43 15.75 -5.39
CA LEU A 111 -1.76 17.05 -5.99
C LEU A 111 -3.03 16.92 -6.84
N PHE A 112 -3.97 17.82 -6.61
CA PHE A 112 -5.32 17.81 -7.17
C PHE A 112 -5.51 18.81 -8.31
#